data_AF-V9IDW8-F1
#
_entry.id   AF-V9IDW8-F1
#
_cell.length_a   1.000
_cell.length_b   1.000
_cell.length_c   1.000
_cell.angle_alpha   90.00
_cell.angle_beta   90.00
_cell.angle_gamma   90.00
#
_symmetry.space_group_name_H-M   'P 1'
#
loop_
_entity.id
_entity.type
_entity.pdbx_description
1 polymer ?
#
loop_
_entity_poly.entity_id
_entity_poly.type
_entity_poly.pdbx_seq_one_letter_code
_entity_poly.pdbx_strand_id
1 'polypeptide(L)'
;MGLLNNLRSFLWIRIQQYTTREIEIELFRHLHSLSLRWHLGRKTGEVLKVMDRGTDSVNNLLNYILFSIVPTIIDIIVAVAFFIVAFNNWFGLIVFLTMSLYIAATIMITEWRTKFQRRMNLADNAQKARSVDSLLNFETVKYYGAESYEVDSYRKAILEFQIAEWKSMITLNILNTLQNIIVCSGLLTGSLLCLHMVVTKQGLTIGDYVLFASYIIQLYVPLNWFGTYYRAIQKNFVDMENMFDLLREEQEIINAPGAGPLIIKRGQVEFANVTFSYTSEKIILKNISFVVPAGKNYCIGWTIWIWKIYYCTIIIQVLCM
;
A
#
# COMPACT_ATOMS: atom_id res chain seq x y z
N MET A 1 23.28 -4.11 -14.74
CA MET A 1 22.59 -5.41 -14.99
C MET A 1 23.64 -6.51 -15.02
N GLY A 2 23.96 -7.10 -13.87
CA GLY A 2 25.01 -8.12 -13.74
C GLY A 2 24.45 -9.45 -13.26
N LEU A 3 25.17 -10.54 -13.53
CA LEU A 3 24.88 -11.91 -13.09
C LEU A 3 24.56 -12.00 -11.58
N LEU A 4 25.29 -11.23 -10.76
CA LEU A 4 25.07 -11.10 -9.32
C LEU A 4 23.68 -10.55 -8.98
N ASN A 5 23.17 -9.58 -9.73
CA ASN A 5 21.85 -9.01 -9.49
C ASN A 5 20.75 -10.03 -9.81
N ASN A 6 20.92 -10.80 -10.89
CA ASN A 6 19.97 -11.88 -11.22
C ASN A 6 20.00 -13.00 -10.19
N LEU A 7 21.19 -13.46 -9.78
CA LEU A 7 21.33 -14.48 -8.74
C LEU A 7 20.68 -14.03 -7.41
N ARG A 8 20.93 -12.77 -7.04
CA ARG A 8 20.30 -12.12 -5.89
C ARG A 8 18.76 -12.12 -6.02
N SER A 9 18.22 -11.77 -7.18
CA SER A 9 16.77 -11.83 -7.43
C SER A 9 16.22 -13.24 -7.33
N PHE A 10 16.94 -14.25 -7.85
CA PHE A 10 16.53 -15.66 -7.72
C PHE A 10 16.44 -16.10 -6.26
N LEU A 11 17.41 -15.72 -5.43
CA LEU A 11 17.39 -16.02 -4.00
C LEU A 11 16.25 -15.27 -3.29
N TRP A 12 16.01 -14.00 -3.65
CA TRP A 12 14.96 -13.18 -3.06
C TRP A 12 13.55 -13.73 -3.33
N ILE A 13 13.29 -14.25 -4.53
CA ILE A 13 11.97 -14.81 -4.88
C ILE A 13 11.51 -15.85 -3.86
N ARG A 14 12.41 -16.73 -3.40
CA ARG A 14 12.03 -17.77 -2.43
C ARG A 14 11.67 -17.17 -1.06
N ILE A 15 12.42 -16.16 -0.62
CA ILE A 15 12.17 -15.46 0.65
C ILE A 15 10.85 -14.71 0.57
N GLN A 16 10.64 -13.96 -0.51
CA GLN A 16 9.41 -13.24 -0.80
C GLN A 16 8.19 -14.17 -0.74
N GLN A 17 8.22 -15.30 -1.46
CA GLN A 17 7.12 -16.26 -1.50
C GLN A 17 6.83 -16.89 -0.13
N TYR A 18 7.87 -17.19 0.64
CA TYR A 18 7.70 -17.70 2.00
C TYR A 18 7.03 -16.67 2.92
N THR A 19 7.53 -15.43 2.93
CA THR A 19 7.01 -14.35 3.77
C THR A 19 5.57 -14.00 3.43
N THR A 20 5.25 -13.86 2.15
CA THR A 20 3.87 -13.60 1.68
C THR A 20 2.92 -14.68 2.17
N ARG A 21 3.29 -15.96 1.97
CA ARG A 21 2.46 -17.10 2.40
C ARG A 21 2.23 -17.10 3.91
N GLU A 22 3.27 -16.90 4.71
CA GLU A 22 3.14 -16.96 6.17
C GLU A 22 2.26 -15.83 6.71
N ILE A 23 2.43 -14.61 6.19
CA ILE A 23 1.63 -13.44 6.57
C ILE A 23 0.16 -13.63 6.16
N GLU A 24 -0.10 -14.10 4.93
CA GLU A 24 -1.45 -14.37 4.45
C GLU A 24 -2.15 -15.44 5.28
N ILE A 25 -1.47 -16.55 5.59
CA ILE A 25 -2.05 -17.63 6.40
C ILE A 25 -2.38 -17.14 7.81
N GLU A 26 -1.48 -16.37 8.43
CA GLU A 26 -1.70 -15.85 9.77
C GLU A 26 -2.84 -14.83 9.81
N LEU A 27 -2.89 -13.90 8.86
CA LEU A 27 -4.00 -12.95 8.73
C LEU A 27 -5.32 -13.68 8.44
N PHE A 28 -5.32 -14.68 7.58
CA PHE A 28 -6.51 -15.44 7.25
C PHE A 28 -7.01 -16.26 8.46
N ARG A 29 -6.10 -16.85 9.23
CA ARG A 29 -6.40 -17.52 10.51
C ARG A 29 -7.00 -16.54 11.51
N HIS A 30 -6.40 -15.36 11.66
CA HIS A 30 -6.91 -14.33 12.56
C HIS A 30 -8.30 -13.84 12.13
N LEU A 31 -8.50 -13.57 10.83
CA LEU A 31 -9.80 -13.19 10.29
C LEU A 31 -10.88 -14.23 10.58
N HIS A 32 -10.57 -15.51 10.47
CA HIS A 32 -11.50 -16.59 10.80
C HIS A 32 -11.82 -16.71 12.29
N SER A 33 -10.98 -16.16 13.16
CA SER A 33 -11.18 -16.15 14.61
C SER A 33 -12.06 -14.99 15.10
N LEU A 34 -12.37 -14.02 14.23
CA LEU A 34 -13.19 -12.87 14.57
C LEU A 34 -14.68 -13.24 14.66
N SER A 35 -15.44 -12.42 15.39
CA SER A 35 -16.85 -12.69 15.64
C SER A 35 -17.72 -12.55 14.39
N LEU A 36 -18.84 -13.27 14.35
CA LEU A 36 -19.84 -13.13 13.28
C LEU A 36 -20.34 -11.68 13.15
N ARG A 37 -20.44 -10.95 14.25
CA ARG A 37 -20.84 -9.54 14.27
C ARG A 37 -19.85 -8.68 13.47
N TRP A 38 -18.55 -8.91 13.68
CA TRP A 38 -17.50 -8.22 12.93
C TRP A 38 -17.59 -8.50 11.43
N HIS A 39 -17.81 -9.77 11.04
CA HIS A 39 -17.97 -10.15 9.64
C HIS A 39 -19.22 -9.55 8.97
N LEU A 40 -20.32 -9.39 9.70
CA LEU A 40 -21.56 -8.77 9.18
C LEU A 40 -21.44 -7.24 9.06
N GLY A 41 -20.60 -6.61 9.89
CA GLY A 41 -20.39 -5.17 9.89
C GLY A 41 -19.45 -4.64 8.80
N ARG A 42 -18.62 -5.51 8.20
CA ARG A 42 -17.61 -5.13 7.20
C ARG A 42 -17.85 -5.79 5.85
N LYS A 43 -17.46 -5.08 4.77
CA LYS A 43 -17.50 -5.64 3.42
C LYS A 43 -16.32 -6.60 3.24
N THR A 44 -16.58 -7.89 3.04
CA THR A 44 -15.53 -8.91 2.88
C THR A 44 -14.52 -8.56 1.79
N GLY A 45 -14.97 -8.00 0.67
CA GLY A 45 -14.07 -7.59 -0.42
C GLY A 45 -13.16 -6.40 -0.07
N GLU A 46 -13.53 -5.56 0.88
CA GLU A 46 -12.67 -4.47 1.37
C GLU A 46 -11.60 -5.01 2.34
N VAL A 47 -11.99 -5.93 3.23
CA VAL A 47 -11.09 -6.62 4.16
C VAL A 47 -10.02 -7.41 3.40
N LEU A 48 -10.42 -8.21 2.41
CA LEU A 48 -9.47 -8.97 1.58
C LEU A 48 -8.49 -8.04 0.85
N LYS A 49 -8.97 -6.91 0.32
CA LYS A 49 -8.08 -5.92 -0.31
C LYS A 49 -7.10 -5.25 0.67
N VAL A 50 -7.45 -5.14 1.96
CA VAL A 50 -6.51 -4.63 2.98
C VAL A 50 -5.46 -5.69 3.29
N MET A 51 -5.86 -6.95 3.41
CA MET A 51 -4.96 -8.09 3.60
C MET A 51 -3.96 -8.25 2.46
N ASP A 52 -4.45 -8.29 1.20
CA ASP A 52 -3.61 -8.46 0.00
C ASP A 52 -2.62 -7.29 -0.14
N ARG A 53 -3.12 -6.04 -0.04
CA ARG A 53 -2.28 -4.85 -0.15
C ARG A 53 -1.26 -4.77 0.97
N GLY A 54 -1.65 -5.07 2.20
CA GLY A 54 -0.75 -5.05 3.35
C GLY A 54 0.40 -6.04 3.18
N THR A 55 0.08 -7.27 2.75
CA THR A 55 1.09 -8.32 2.51
C THR A 55 2.07 -7.92 1.40
N ASP A 56 1.54 -7.44 0.26
CA ASP A 56 2.35 -6.92 -0.83
C ASP A 56 3.24 -5.75 -0.38
N SER A 57 2.71 -4.87 0.46
CA SER A 57 3.42 -3.70 0.98
C SER A 57 4.59 -4.08 1.89
N VAL A 58 4.45 -5.09 2.75
CA VAL A 58 5.55 -5.59 3.58
C VAL A 58 6.73 -6.06 2.71
N ASN A 59 6.43 -6.88 1.71
CA ASN A 59 7.45 -7.42 0.81
C ASN A 59 8.08 -6.32 -0.07
N ASN A 60 7.28 -5.39 -0.59
CA ASN A 60 7.78 -4.26 -1.36
C ASN A 60 8.67 -3.33 -0.52
N LEU A 61 8.32 -3.07 0.75
CA LEU A 61 9.15 -2.29 1.68
C LEU A 61 10.51 -2.96 1.92
N LEU A 62 10.51 -4.25 2.22
CA LEU A 62 11.74 -5.03 2.41
C LEU A 62 12.61 -4.98 1.15
N ASN A 63 12.01 -5.10 -0.03
CA ASN A 63 12.72 -4.99 -1.30
C ASN A 63 13.33 -3.59 -1.48
N TYR A 64 12.56 -2.52 -1.32
CA TYR A 64 13.09 -1.16 -1.51
C TYR A 64 14.19 -0.81 -0.51
N ILE A 65 14.05 -1.21 0.76
CA ILE A 65 15.06 -0.93 1.79
C ILE A 65 16.35 -1.68 1.49
N LEU A 66 16.28 -3.00 1.30
CA LEU A 66 17.47 -3.84 1.15
C LEU A 66 18.14 -3.72 -0.24
N PHE A 67 17.37 -3.47 -1.30
CA PHE A 67 17.85 -3.56 -2.68
C PHE A 67 18.06 -2.20 -3.34
N SER A 68 17.42 -1.15 -2.84
CA SER A 68 17.55 0.19 -3.43
C SER A 68 18.15 1.18 -2.44
N ILE A 69 17.55 1.39 -1.28
CA ILE A 69 17.96 2.46 -0.36
C ILE A 69 19.32 2.18 0.27
N VAL A 70 19.47 1.03 0.92
CA VAL A 70 20.73 0.68 1.62
C VAL A 70 21.91 0.69 0.65
N PRO A 71 21.84 0.04 -0.54
CA PRO A 71 22.91 0.13 -1.53
C PRO A 71 23.17 1.56 -2.00
N THR A 72 22.14 2.36 -2.27
CA THR A 72 22.33 3.76 -2.74
C THR A 72 23.02 4.61 -1.67
N ILE A 73 22.67 4.47 -0.39
CA ILE A 73 23.34 5.19 0.71
C ILE A 73 24.79 4.75 0.82
N ILE A 74 25.07 3.45 0.74
CA ILE A 74 26.43 2.91 0.75
C ILE A 74 27.22 3.45 -0.45
N ASP A 75 26.64 3.45 -1.65
CA ASP A 75 27.27 3.97 -2.87
C ASP A 75 27.63 5.46 -2.73
N ILE A 76 26.76 6.29 -2.15
CA ILE A 76 27.05 7.70 -1.87
C ILE A 76 28.20 7.84 -0.86
N ILE A 77 28.20 7.06 0.23
CA ILE A 77 29.26 7.12 1.24
C ILE A 77 30.60 6.70 0.65
N VAL A 78 30.62 5.59 -0.10
CA VAL A 78 31.81 5.09 -0.81
C VAL A 78 32.29 6.09 -1.84
N ALA A 79 31.38 6.72 -2.59
CA ALA A 79 31.72 7.77 -3.53
C ALA A 79 32.43 8.94 -2.86
N VAL A 80 31.85 9.47 -1.78
CA VAL A 80 32.40 10.61 -1.05
C VAL A 80 33.77 10.25 -0.47
N ALA A 81 33.91 9.08 0.16
CA ALA A 81 35.19 8.61 0.69
C ALA A 81 36.25 8.45 -0.42
N PHE A 82 35.87 7.87 -1.56
CA PHE A 82 36.75 7.70 -2.72
C PHE A 82 37.23 9.05 -3.26
N PHE A 83 36.34 10.02 -3.44
CA PHE A 83 36.72 11.35 -3.95
C PHE A 83 37.58 12.17 -2.97
N ILE A 84 37.38 11.99 -1.66
CA ILE A 84 38.24 12.63 -0.64
C ILE A 84 39.66 12.06 -0.73
N VAL A 85 39.81 10.74 -0.87
CA VAL A 85 41.12 10.06 -0.90
C VAL A 85 41.84 10.27 -2.23
N ALA A 86 41.12 10.18 -3.36
CA ALA A 86 41.74 10.21 -4.69
C ALA A 86 42.08 11.64 -5.18
N PHE A 87 41.30 12.65 -4.79
CA PHE A 87 41.46 14.02 -5.30
C PHE A 87 41.79 15.01 -4.18
N ASN A 88 40.78 15.39 -3.40
CA ASN A 88 40.87 16.36 -2.30
C ASN A 88 39.54 16.42 -1.55
N ASN A 89 39.54 16.94 -0.31
CA ASN A 89 38.36 17.12 0.53
C ASN A 89 37.29 18.02 -0.12
N TRP A 90 37.70 18.96 -0.98
CA TRP A 90 36.80 19.84 -1.73
C TRP A 90 35.92 19.11 -2.75
N PHE A 91 36.45 18.08 -3.42
CA PHE A 91 35.67 17.26 -4.35
C PHE A 91 34.61 16.44 -3.63
N GLY A 92 34.98 15.83 -2.51
CA GLY A 92 34.03 15.12 -1.65
C GLY A 92 32.88 16.01 -1.18
N LEU A 93 33.19 17.25 -0.78
CA LEU A 93 32.18 18.23 -0.36
C LEU A 93 31.24 18.63 -1.50
N ILE A 94 31.76 18.85 -2.71
CA ILE A 94 30.92 19.17 -3.88
C ILE A 94 29.97 18.01 -4.18
N VAL A 95 30.48 16.78 -4.26
CA VAL A 95 29.66 15.60 -4.54
C VAL A 95 28.60 15.43 -3.45
N PHE A 96 28.98 15.53 -2.18
CA PHE A 96 28.06 15.43 -1.06
C PHE A 96 26.96 16.51 -1.11
N LEU A 97 27.32 17.75 -1.41
CA LEU A 97 26.39 18.87 -1.51
C LEU A 97 25.44 18.71 -2.70
N THR A 98 25.95 18.35 -3.89
CA THR A 98 25.13 18.09 -5.08
C THR A 98 24.15 16.96 -4.83
N MET A 99 24.59 15.85 -4.25
CA MET A 99 23.72 14.70 -3.97
C MET A 99 22.67 15.01 -2.89
N SER A 100 23.08 15.71 -1.82
CA SER A 100 22.15 16.13 -0.76
C SER A 100 21.09 17.09 -1.28
N LEU A 101 21.49 18.09 -2.08
CA LEU A 101 20.59 19.04 -2.73
C LEU A 101 19.65 18.33 -3.70
N TYR A 102 20.16 17.36 -4.46
CA TYR A 102 19.35 16.56 -5.38
C TYR A 102 18.26 15.78 -4.66
N ILE A 103 18.62 15.08 -3.57
CA ILE A 103 17.67 14.28 -2.77
C ILE A 103 16.62 15.21 -2.16
N ALA A 104 17.03 16.30 -1.53
CA ALA A 104 16.13 17.26 -0.91
C ALA A 104 15.15 17.87 -1.93
N ALA A 105 15.65 18.36 -3.06
CA ALA A 105 14.82 18.92 -4.13
C ALA A 105 13.84 17.87 -4.69
N THR A 106 14.33 16.64 -4.89
CA THR A 106 13.50 15.53 -5.41
C THR A 106 12.35 15.20 -4.46
N ILE A 107 12.60 15.12 -3.14
CA ILE A 107 11.57 14.82 -2.15
C ILE A 107 10.53 15.94 -2.10
N MET A 108 10.96 17.19 -1.97
CA MET A 108 10.06 18.34 -1.86
C MET A 108 9.13 18.47 -3.07
N ILE A 109 9.68 18.34 -4.28
CA ILE A 109 8.88 18.45 -5.51
C ILE A 109 8.01 17.23 -5.71
N THR A 110 8.49 16.05 -5.34
CA THR A 110 7.70 14.82 -5.37
C THR A 110 6.46 14.92 -4.49
N GLU A 111 6.60 15.45 -3.28
CA GLU A 111 5.48 15.66 -2.36
C GLU A 111 4.47 16.67 -2.92
N TRP A 112 4.95 17.80 -3.44
CA TRP A 112 4.11 18.79 -4.10
C TRP A 112 3.37 18.21 -5.32
N ARG A 113 4.08 17.44 -6.16
CA ARG A 113 3.55 16.77 -7.36
C ARG A 113 2.45 15.77 -7.04
N THR A 114 2.52 15.11 -5.89
CA THR A 114 1.55 14.08 -5.48
C THR A 114 0.11 14.62 -5.45
N LYS A 115 -0.07 15.90 -5.13
CA LYS A 115 -1.38 16.57 -5.16
C LYS A 115 -1.98 16.63 -6.58
N PHE A 116 -1.16 16.87 -7.60
CA PHE A 116 -1.60 16.89 -9.00
C PHE A 116 -1.90 15.49 -9.52
N GLN A 117 -1.08 14.50 -9.16
CA GLN A 117 -1.37 13.10 -9.47
C GLN A 117 -2.69 12.64 -8.85
N ARG A 118 -2.96 13.01 -7.59
CA ARG A 118 -4.24 12.67 -6.95
C ARG A 118 -5.44 13.27 -7.69
N ARG A 119 -5.34 14.53 -8.12
CA ARG A 119 -6.39 15.20 -8.90
C ARG A 119 -6.61 14.52 -10.26
N MET A 120 -5.53 14.16 -10.96
CA MET A 120 -5.59 13.41 -12.21
C MET A 120 -6.29 12.06 -12.02
N ASN A 121 -5.94 11.30 -10.99
CA ASN A 121 -6.57 10.00 -10.72
C ASN A 121 -8.06 10.12 -10.37
N LEU A 122 -8.47 11.19 -9.65
CA LEU A 122 -9.88 11.44 -9.36
C LEU A 122 -10.66 11.78 -10.63
N ALA A 123 -10.10 12.61 -11.51
CA ALA A 123 -10.72 12.94 -12.80
C ALA A 123 -10.82 11.72 -13.72
N ASP A 124 -9.78 10.87 -13.77
CA ASP A 124 -9.78 9.60 -14.51
C ASP A 124 -10.88 8.65 -14.02
N ASN A 125 -10.99 8.48 -12.69
CA ASN A 125 -12.03 7.66 -12.09
C ASN A 125 -13.43 8.22 -12.38
N ALA A 126 -13.63 9.53 -12.31
CA ALA A 126 -14.92 10.16 -12.62
C ALA A 126 -15.30 9.98 -14.09
N GLN A 127 -14.34 10.15 -15.01
CA GLN A 127 -14.56 9.90 -16.45
C GLN A 127 -14.95 8.45 -16.69
N LYS A 128 -14.21 7.49 -16.12
CA LYS A 128 -14.48 6.05 -16.29
C LYS A 128 -15.82 5.64 -15.69
N ALA A 129 -16.10 6.07 -14.46
CA ALA A 129 -17.40 5.83 -13.82
C ALA A 129 -18.54 6.30 -14.72
N ARG A 130 -18.43 7.52 -15.27
CA ARG A 130 -19.45 8.06 -16.17
C ARG A 130 -19.64 7.24 -17.45
N SER A 131 -18.56 6.78 -18.08
CA SER A 131 -18.66 5.90 -19.26
C SER A 131 -19.33 4.57 -18.95
N VAL A 132 -19.02 3.99 -17.79
CA VAL A 132 -19.59 2.72 -17.35
C VAL A 132 -21.08 2.89 -17.02
N ASP A 133 -21.45 3.91 -16.27
CA ASP A 133 -22.84 4.18 -15.88
C ASP A 133 -23.73 4.45 -17.11
N SER A 134 -23.22 5.19 -18.10
CA SER A 134 -23.95 5.49 -19.34
C SER A 134 -24.20 4.23 -20.17
N LEU A 135 -23.20 3.34 -20.28
CA LEU A 135 -23.33 2.09 -21.03
C LEU A 135 -24.16 1.02 -20.30
N LEU A 136 -24.07 0.97 -18.97
CA LEU A 136 -24.93 0.09 -18.16
C LEU A 136 -26.41 0.47 -18.26
N ASN A 137 -26.70 1.77 -18.35
CA ASN A 137 -28.06 2.30 -18.46
C ASN A 137 -28.43 2.72 -19.89
N PHE A 138 -27.88 2.04 -20.89
CA PHE A 138 -28.08 2.37 -22.30
C PHE A 138 -29.56 2.40 -22.71
N GLU A 139 -30.38 1.50 -22.16
CA GLU A 139 -31.82 1.46 -22.43
C GLU A 139 -32.49 2.77 -22.02
N THR A 140 -32.17 3.29 -20.83
CA THR A 140 -32.70 4.57 -20.34
C THR A 140 -32.30 5.71 -21.26
N VAL A 141 -31.04 5.77 -21.69
CA VAL A 141 -30.57 6.82 -22.61
C VAL A 141 -31.36 6.79 -23.93
N LYS A 142 -31.63 5.59 -24.46
CA LYS A 142 -32.42 5.40 -25.68
C LYS A 142 -33.90 5.74 -25.51
N TYR A 143 -34.51 5.38 -24.38
CA TYR A 143 -35.92 5.71 -24.10
C TYR A 143 -36.17 7.22 -24.06
N TYR A 144 -35.21 8.00 -23.56
CA TYR A 144 -35.31 9.46 -23.47
C TYR A 144 -34.71 10.23 -24.66
N GLY A 145 -34.12 9.55 -25.65
CA GLY A 145 -33.45 10.19 -26.80
C GLY A 145 -32.31 11.14 -26.39
N ALA A 146 -31.60 10.79 -25.31
CA ALA A 146 -30.65 11.66 -24.63
C ALA A 146 -29.18 11.43 -25.07
N GLU A 147 -28.94 10.80 -26.23
CA GLU A 147 -27.59 10.40 -26.64
C GLU A 147 -26.63 11.60 -26.76
N SER A 148 -27.08 12.69 -27.38
CA SER A 148 -26.28 13.91 -27.54
C SER A 148 -25.92 14.55 -26.19
N TYR A 149 -26.82 14.46 -25.20
CA TYR A 149 -26.58 14.97 -23.86
C TYR A 149 -25.50 14.18 -23.14
N GLU A 150 -25.56 12.85 -23.17
CA GLU A 150 -24.55 11.99 -22.56
C GLU A 150 -23.18 12.15 -23.23
N VAL A 151 -23.14 12.29 -24.57
CA VAL A 151 -21.89 12.56 -25.29
C VAL A 151 -21.26 13.90 -24.87
N ASP A 152 -22.05 14.97 -24.73
CA ASP A 152 -21.52 16.28 -24.29
C ASP A 152 -21.06 16.23 -22.82
N SER A 153 -21.80 15.53 -21.98
CA SER A 153 -21.44 15.30 -20.58
C SER A 153 -20.15 14.49 -20.42
N TYR A 154 -19.97 13.46 -21.24
CA TYR A 154 -18.74 12.68 -21.29
C TYR A 154 -17.57 13.50 -21.84
N ARG A 155 -17.81 14.33 -22.87
CA ARG A 155 -16.81 15.28 -23.38
C ARG A 155 -16.32 16.23 -22.30
N LYS A 156 -17.21 16.79 -21.47
CA LYS A 156 -16.83 17.64 -20.33
C LYS A 156 -15.93 16.91 -19.34
N ALA A 157 -16.26 15.66 -18.99
CA ALA A 157 -15.45 14.84 -18.10
C ALA A 157 -14.05 14.56 -18.70
N ILE A 158 -13.97 14.29 -20.01
CA ILE A 158 -12.69 14.15 -20.71
C ILE A 158 -11.86 15.44 -20.65
N LEU A 159 -12.47 16.60 -20.90
CA LEU A 159 -11.76 17.88 -20.88
C LEU A 159 -11.19 18.18 -19.48
N GLU A 160 -11.94 17.90 -18.42
CA GLU A 160 -11.45 18.03 -17.04
C GLU A 160 -10.28 17.09 -16.75
N PHE A 161 -10.38 15.83 -17.21
CA PHE A 161 -9.28 14.87 -17.12
C PHE A 161 -8.04 15.36 -17.88
N GLN A 162 -8.18 15.82 -19.12
CA GLN A 162 -7.08 16.34 -19.94
C GLN A 162 -6.36 17.52 -19.28
N ILE A 163 -7.10 18.45 -18.68
CA ILE A 163 -6.50 19.58 -17.93
C ILE A 163 -5.72 19.08 -16.72
N ALA A 164 -6.24 18.08 -16.00
CA ALA A 164 -5.58 17.50 -14.83
C ALA A 164 -4.33 16.68 -15.23
N GLU A 165 -4.43 15.90 -16.31
CA GLU A 165 -3.33 15.13 -16.89
C GLU A 165 -2.20 16.04 -17.38
N TRP A 166 -2.53 17.08 -18.13
CA TRP A 166 -1.57 18.07 -18.60
C TRP A 166 -0.79 18.71 -17.45
N LYS A 167 -1.47 19.11 -16.37
CA LYS A 167 -0.82 19.62 -15.15
C LYS A 167 0.11 18.58 -14.53
N SER A 168 -0.33 17.33 -14.41
CA SER A 168 0.47 16.22 -13.86
C SER A 168 1.73 15.91 -14.69
N MET A 169 1.62 16.00 -16.02
CA MET A 169 2.73 15.83 -16.97
C MET A 169 3.71 17.00 -16.93
N ILE A 170 3.22 18.25 -16.87
CA ILE A 170 4.10 19.42 -16.73
C ILE A 170 4.86 19.36 -15.42
N THR A 171 4.21 19.03 -14.31
CA THR A 171 4.90 18.91 -13.03
C THR A 171 5.97 17.82 -13.05
N LEU A 172 5.77 16.73 -13.80
CA LEU A 172 6.82 15.72 -14.01
C LEU A 172 8.00 16.29 -14.80
N ASN A 173 7.74 17.03 -15.87
CA ASN A 173 8.80 17.65 -16.66
C ASN A 173 9.55 18.72 -15.87
N ILE A 174 8.88 19.52 -15.03
CA ILE A 174 9.53 20.48 -14.13
C ILE A 174 10.49 19.76 -13.17
N LEU A 175 10.06 18.62 -12.59
CA LEU A 175 10.93 17.79 -11.74
C LEU A 175 12.17 17.33 -12.51
N ASN A 176 11.98 16.73 -13.70
CA ASN A 176 13.08 16.25 -14.53
C ASN A 176 14.02 17.40 -14.92
N THR A 177 13.50 18.56 -15.30
CA THR A 177 14.31 19.72 -15.68
C THR A 177 15.13 20.24 -14.49
N LEU A 178 14.53 20.36 -13.30
CA LEU A 178 15.28 20.79 -12.12
C LEU A 178 16.36 19.78 -11.74
N GLN A 179 16.05 18.49 -11.78
CA GLN A 179 17.01 17.41 -11.55
C GLN A 179 18.19 17.49 -12.52
N ASN A 180 17.93 17.71 -13.81
CA ASN A 180 18.98 17.91 -14.81
C ASN A 180 19.80 19.18 -14.54
N ILE A 181 19.18 20.29 -14.12
CA ILE A 181 19.90 21.53 -13.76
C ILE A 181 20.84 21.29 -12.57
N ILE A 182 20.38 20.59 -11.53
CA ILE A 182 21.21 20.25 -10.35
C ILE A 182 22.40 19.38 -10.75
N VAL A 183 22.18 18.36 -11.59
CA VAL A 183 23.26 17.49 -12.06
C VAL A 183 24.22 18.23 -12.97
N CYS A 184 23.73 18.98 -13.95
CA CYS A 184 24.57 19.75 -14.86
C CYS A 184 25.38 20.81 -14.12
N SER A 185 24.79 21.50 -13.13
CA SER A 185 25.50 22.48 -12.31
C SER A 185 26.57 21.84 -11.41
N GLY A 186 26.28 20.68 -10.80
CA GLY A 186 27.26 19.90 -10.04
C GLY A 186 28.40 19.37 -10.91
N LEU A 187 28.07 18.86 -12.10
CA LEU A 187 29.07 18.43 -13.09
C LEU A 187 29.91 19.62 -13.56
N LEU A 188 29.29 20.77 -13.84
CA LEU A 188 29.99 21.98 -14.30
C LEU A 188 30.93 22.55 -13.23
N THR A 189 30.49 22.62 -11.97
CA THR A 189 31.36 23.05 -10.85
C THR A 189 32.50 22.08 -10.60
N GLY A 190 32.23 20.76 -10.60
CA GLY A 190 33.28 19.75 -10.49
C GLY A 190 34.27 19.80 -11.67
N SER A 191 33.76 19.99 -12.89
CA SER A 191 34.57 20.15 -14.11
C SER A 191 35.48 21.37 -14.05
N LEU A 192 34.96 22.52 -13.62
CA LEU A 192 35.76 23.75 -13.48
C LEU A 192 36.87 23.62 -12.44
N LEU A 193 36.59 22.92 -11.32
CA LEU A 193 37.59 22.69 -10.27
C LEU A 193 38.67 21.69 -10.71
N CYS A 194 38.28 20.63 -11.42
CA CYS A 194 39.22 19.73 -12.11
C CYS A 194 40.10 20.50 -13.09
N LEU A 195 39.51 21.32 -13.97
CA LEU A 195 40.25 22.11 -14.95
C LEU A 195 41.25 23.06 -14.28
N HIS A 196 40.83 23.74 -13.21
CA HIS A 196 41.70 24.63 -12.45
C HIS A 196 42.91 23.88 -11.86
N MET A 197 42.71 22.69 -11.27
CA MET A 197 43.83 21.90 -10.72
C MET A 197 44.75 21.30 -11.79
N VAL A 198 44.19 20.90 -12.95
CA VAL A 198 44.97 20.41 -14.11
C VAL A 198 45.85 21.54 -14.66
N VAL A 199 45.29 22.74 -14.85
CA VAL A 199 46.02 23.92 -15.35
C VAL A 199 47.09 24.38 -14.35
N THR A 200 46.82 24.28 -13.05
CA THR A 200 47.79 24.62 -11.98
C THR A 200 48.87 23.54 -11.78
N LYS A 201 48.91 22.50 -12.65
CA LYS A 201 49.87 21.37 -12.61
C LYS A 201 49.93 20.63 -11.26
N GLN A 202 48.78 20.39 -10.64
CA GLN A 202 48.70 19.59 -9.39
C GLN A 202 48.60 18.07 -9.63
N GLY A 203 49.05 17.56 -10.78
CA GLY A 203 49.16 16.11 -11.04
C GLY A 203 47.87 15.40 -11.50
N LEU A 204 46.81 16.13 -11.81
CA LEU A 204 45.56 15.57 -12.34
C LEU A 204 45.61 15.39 -13.87
N THR A 205 45.08 14.27 -14.35
CA THR A 205 45.05 13.91 -15.78
C THR A 205 43.66 14.06 -16.39
N ILE A 206 43.59 14.04 -17.73
CA ILE A 206 42.31 14.02 -18.46
C ILE A 206 41.50 12.76 -18.13
N GLY A 207 42.17 11.65 -17.77
CA GLY A 207 41.51 10.41 -17.35
C GLY A 207 40.69 10.58 -16.08
N ASP A 208 41.19 11.37 -15.13
CA ASP A 208 40.52 11.61 -13.85
C ASP A 208 39.23 12.43 -14.03
N TYR A 209 39.21 13.33 -15.02
CA TYR A 209 37.99 14.04 -15.43
C TYR A 209 36.91 13.10 -15.96
N VAL A 210 37.29 12.19 -16.87
CA VAL A 210 36.34 11.21 -17.44
C VAL A 210 35.84 10.27 -16.35
N LEU A 211 36.70 9.88 -15.41
CA LEU A 211 36.33 9.09 -14.24
C LEU A 211 35.30 9.84 -13.38
N PHE A 212 35.56 11.10 -13.03
CA PHE A 212 34.63 11.93 -12.26
C PHE A 212 33.27 12.07 -12.94
N ALA A 213 33.26 12.45 -14.23
CA ALA A 213 32.02 12.66 -14.98
C ALA A 213 31.19 11.37 -15.12
N SER A 214 31.86 10.26 -15.46
CA SER A 214 31.17 8.96 -15.59
C SER A 214 30.64 8.45 -14.25
N TYR A 215 31.37 8.67 -13.15
CA TYR A 215 30.97 8.24 -11.82
C TYR A 215 29.78 9.05 -11.29
N ILE A 216 29.74 10.38 -11.50
CA ILE A 216 28.57 11.21 -11.16
C ILE A 216 27.32 10.72 -11.91
N ILE A 217 27.44 10.41 -13.19
CA ILE A 217 26.31 9.90 -13.98
C ILE A 217 25.84 8.54 -13.44
N GLN A 218 26.76 7.65 -13.04
CA GLN A 218 26.39 6.37 -12.45
C GLN A 218 25.66 6.52 -11.11
N LEU A 219 26.10 7.45 -10.25
CA LEU A 219 25.39 7.78 -9.01
C LEU A 219 24.01 8.40 -9.27
N TYR A 220 23.84 9.15 -10.35
CA TYR A 220 22.58 9.79 -10.68
C TYR A 220 21.46 8.78 -11.03
N VAL A 221 21.80 7.69 -11.72
CA VAL A 221 20.81 6.69 -12.17
C VAL A 221 19.94 6.15 -11.04
N PRO A 222 20.47 5.60 -9.93
CA PRO A 222 19.65 5.12 -8.82
C PRO A 222 18.91 6.25 -8.09
N LEU A 223 19.47 7.47 -8.07
CA LEU A 223 18.88 8.63 -7.42
C LEU A 223 17.60 9.11 -8.12
N ASN A 224 17.50 8.98 -9.45
CA ASN A 224 16.26 9.31 -10.18
C ASN A 224 15.08 8.45 -9.73
N TRP A 225 15.32 7.16 -9.48
CA TRP A 225 14.29 6.24 -8.99
C TRP A 225 13.89 6.51 -7.52
N PHE A 226 14.73 7.22 -6.76
CA PHE A 226 14.51 7.50 -5.34
C PHE A 226 13.21 8.25 -5.07
N GLY A 227 12.83 9.20 -5.94
CA GLY A 227 11.54 9.90 -5.81
C GLY A 227 10.34 8.95 -5.94
N THR A 228 10.44 7.91 -6.78
CA THR A 228 9.41 6.88 -6.91
C THR A 228 9.41 5.95 -5.72
N TYR A 229 10.59 5.52 -5.24
CA TYR A 229 10.71 4.69 -4.04
C TYR A 229 10.14 5.40 -2.80
N TYR A 230 10.43 6.69 -2.62
CA TYR A 230 9.90 7.47 -1.51
C TYR A 230 8.37 7.42 -1.43
N ARG A 231 7.67 7.68 -2.55
CA ARG A 231 6.21 7.58 -2.60
C ARG A 231 5.71 6.15 -2.38
N ALA A 232 6.39 5.17 -2.96
CA ALA A 232 6.00 3.78 -2.82
C ALA A 232 6.12 3.30 -1.37
N ILE A 233 7.17 3.75 -0.67
CA ILE A 233 7.39 3.48 0.75
C ILE A 233 6.29 4.12 1.60
N GLN A 234 5.98 5.41 1.40
CA GLN A 234 4.89 6.06 2.12
C GLN A 234 3.56 5.33 1.94
N LYS A 235 3.23 4.94 0.70
CA LYS A 235 2.03 4.15 0.41
C LYS A 235 2.06 2.80 1.14
N ASN A 236 3.17 2.08 1.03
CA ASN A 236 3.29 0.76 1.65
C ASN A 236 3.23 0.84 3.18
N PHE A 237 3.72 1.90 3.81
CA PHE A 237 3.55 2.11 5.25
C PHE A 237 2.08 2.22 5.63
N VAL A 238 1.28 2.99 4.87
CA VAL A 238 -0.16 3.14 5.14
C VAL A 238 -0.91 1.83 4.89
N ASP A 239 -0.65 1.14 3.79
CA ASP A 239 -1.31 -0.15 3.49
C ASP A 239 -0.93 -1.22 4.55
N MET A 240 0.33 -1.23 5.02
CA MET A 240 0.81 -2.10 6.09
C MET A 240 0.21 -1.74 7.46
N GLU A 241 0.04 -0.46 7.78
CA GLU A 241 -0.61 0.01 9.01
C GLU A 241 -2.06 -0.47 9.07
N ASN A 242 -2.84 -0.31 7.99
CA ASN A 242 -4.21 -0.82 7.92
C ASN A 242 -4.30 -2.35 8.12
N MET A 243 -3.31 -3.09 7.62
CA MET A 243 -3.22 -4.54 7.84
C MET A 243 -2.88 -4.89 9.29
N PHE A 244 -1.98 -4.13 9.93
CA PHE A 244 -1.70 -4.32 11.35
C PHE A 244 -2.88 -3.94 12.24
N ASP A 245 -3.64 -2.91 11.88
CA ASP A 245 -4.89 -2.57 12.58
C ASP A 245 -5.90 -3.71 12.50
N LEU A 246 -5.98 -4.38 11.34
CA LEU A 246 -6.80 -5.57 11.17
C LEU A 246 -6.36 -6.74 12.07
N LEU A 247 -5.05 -6.95 12.23
CA LEU A 247 -4.48 -7.99 13.09
C LEU A 247 -4.62 -7.66 14.59
N ARG A 248 -4.81 -6.37 14.94
CA ARG A 248 -5.01 -5.90 16.31
C ARG A 248 -6.46 -5.96 16.77
N GLU A 249 -7.39 -6.29 15.88
CA GLU A 249 -8.80 -6.42 16.26
C GLU A 249 -8.95 -7.58 17.26
N GLU A 250 -9.54 -7.30 18.42
CA GLU A 250 -9.69 -8.30 19.48
C GLU A 250 -10.81 -9.31 19.15
N GLN A 251 -10.58 -10.57 19.52
CA GLN A 251 -11.62 -11.61 19.45
C GLN A 251 -12.67 -11.35 20.53
N GLU A 252 -13.91 -11.04 20.15
CA GLU A 252 -15.01 -10.87 21.12
C GLU A 252 -15.38 -12.20 21.85
N ILE A 253 -15.02 -13.35 21.27
CA ILE A 253 -15.39 -14.68 21.77
C ILE A 253 -14.11 -15.43 22.09
N ILE A 254 -13.67 -15.36 23.35
CA ILE A 254 -12.51 -16.09 23.86
C ILE A 254 -13.00 -17.24 24.73
N ASN A 255 -12.55 -18.46 24.47
CA ASN A 255 -12.86 -19.60 25.33
C ASN A 255 -12.31 -19.36 26.73
N ALA A 256 -13.09 -19.73 27.76
CA ALA A 256 -12.63 -19.63 29.13
C ALA A 256 -11.36 -20.49 29.34
N PRO A 257 -10.40 -20.04 30.16
CA PRO A 257 -9.19 -20.81 30.42
C PRO A 257 -9.55 -22.17 31.02
N GLY A 258 -9.23 -23.26 30.31
CA GLY A 258 -9.55 -24.63 30.70
C GLY A 258 -10.83 -25.21 30.09
N ALA A 259 -11.42 -24.56 29.08
CA ALA A 259 -12.52 -25.15 28.30
C ALA A 259 -12.07 -26.48 27.67
N GLY A 260 -12.62 -27.59 28.17
CA GLY A 260 -12.40 -28.93 27.62
C GLY A 260 -13.38 -29.23 26.47
N PRO A 261 -13.13 -30.30 25.70
CA PRO A 261 -14.06 -30.71 24.65
C PRO A 261 -15.44 -31.00 25.24
N LEU A 262 -16.50 -30.54 24.57
CA LEU A 262 -17.88 -30.73 25.01
C LEU A 262 -18.25 -32.22 25.04
N ILE A 263 -18.34 -32.82 26.24
CA ILE A 263 -18.77 -34.22 26.42
C ILE A 263 -20.29 -34.26 26.59
N ILE A 264 -21.01 -34.50 25.49
CA ILE A 264 -22.47 -34.57 25.48
C ILE A 264 -22.93 -35.93 26.04
N LYS A 265 -23.41 -35.97 27.29
CA LYS A 265 -23.96 -37.19 27.90
C LYS A 265 -25.48 -37.36 27.72
N ARG A 266 -26.24 -36.27 27.70
CA ARG A 266 -27.72 -36.30 27.70
C ARG A 266 -28.40 -35.36 26.71
N GLY A 267 -27.68 -34.67 25.82
CA GLY A 267 -28.27 -33.91 24.69
C GLY A 267 -29.40 -32.93 25.03
N GLN A 268 -29.52 -32.51 26.29
CA GLN A 268 -30.54 -31.59 26.78
C GLN A 268 -29.99 -30.16 26.66
N VAL A 269 -30.78 -29.26 26.05
CA VAL A 269 -30.43 -27.84 25.93
C VAL A 269 -31.37 -27.03 26.82
N GLU A 270 -30.80 -26.29 27.76
CA GLU A 270 -31.54 -25.41 28.67
C GLU A 270 -31.14 -23.96 28.40
N PHE A 271 -32.13 -23.13 28.08
CA PHE A 271 -31.99 -21.68 28.07
C PHE A 271 -32.49 -21.15 29.41
N ALA A 272 -31.63 -20.47 30.16
CA ALA A 272 -31.97 -19.86 31.44
C ALA A 272 -31.75 -18.34 31.39
N ASN A 273 -32.85 -17.57 31.40
CA ASN A 273 -32.88 -16.11 31.42
C ASN A 273 -32.02 -15.45 30.32
N VAL A 274 -32.05 -16.01 29.11
CA VAL A 274 -31.19 -15.54 28.02
C VAL A 274 -31.70 -14.22 27.47
N THR A 275 -30.80 -13.24 27.45
CA THR A 275 -31.02 -11.91 26.87
C THR A 275 -29.94 -11.66 25.84
N PHE A 276 -30.32 -11.26 24.62
CA PHE A 276 -29.39 -11.15 23.50
C PHE A 276 -29.67 -9.93 22.62
N SER A 277 -28.59 -9.26 22.21
CA SER A 277 -28.58 -8.10 21.33
C SER A 277 -27.32 -8.10 20.44
N TYR A 278 -27.45 -7.68 19.17
CA TYR A 278 -26.29 -7.43 18.28
C TYR A 278 -25.70 -6.02 18.45
N THR A 279 -26.51 -5.08 18.93
CA THR A 279 -26.12 -3.71 19.23
C THR A 279 -26.72 -3.36 20.58
N SER A 280 -25.98 -2.63 21.41
CA SER A 280 -26.43 -2.19 22.75
C SER A 280 -27.82 -1.54 22.73
N GLU A 281 -28.19 -0.90 21.63
CA GLU A 281 -29.45 -0.18 21.45
C GLU A 281 -30.67 -1.08 21.15
N LYS A 282 -30.48 -2.31 20.65
CA LYS A 282 -31.61 -3.15 20.20
C LYS A 282 -31.54 -4.57 20.77
N ILE A 283 -32.30 -4.78 21.83
CA ILE A 283 -32.47 -6.09 22.47
C ILE A 283 -33.49 -6.91 21.69
N ILE A 284 -33.06 -8.08 21.20
CA ILE A 284 -33.85 -8.96 20.33
C ILE A 284 -34.53 -10.05 21.15
N LEU A 285 -33.77 -10.72 22.04
CA LEU A 285 -34.30 -11.71 22.97
C LEU A 285 -34.28 -11.10 24.37
N LYS A 286 -35.41 -11.11 25.07
CA LYS A 286 -35.56 -10.58 26.42
C LYS A 286 -36.00 -11.69 27.36
N ASN A 287 -35.12 -12.07 28.28
CA ASN A 287 -35.40 -12.97 29.41
C ASN A 287 -36.16 -14.25 29.02
N ILE A 288 -35.60 -15.01 28.08
CA ILE A 288 -36.23 -16.22 27.55
C ILE A 288 -35.67 -17.45 28.29
N SER A 289 -36.58 -18.28 28.81
CA SER A 289 -36.25 -19.52 29.54
C SER A 289 -37.08 -20.69 29.02
N PHE A 290 -36.43 -21.73 28.50
CA PHE A 290 -37.09 -22.97 28.08
C PHE A 290 -36.11 -24.14 28.05
N VAL A 291 -36.64 -25.35 28.16
CA VAL A 291 -35.87 -26.60 28.19
C VAL A 291 -36.26 -27.49 27.01
N VAL A 292 -35.26 -27.91 26.23
CA VAL A 292 -35.40 -28.87 25.14
C VAL A 292 -34.84 -30.22 25.60
N PRO A 293 -35.70 -31.19 25.98
CA PRO A 293 -35.28 -32.55 26.32
C PRO A 293 -34.78 -33.33 25.10
N ALA A 294 -33.88 -34.27 25.35
CA ALA A 294 -33.28 -35.11 24.31
C ALA A 294 -34.31 -35.94 23.54
N GLY A 295 -34.12 -36.06 22.22
CA GLY A 295 -34.93 -36.90 21.35
C GLY A 295 -36.31 -36.36 20.98
N LYS A 296 -36.65 -35.11 21.35
CA LYS A 296 -37.90 -34.45 20.95
C LYS A 296 -37.65 -33.35 19.92
N ASN A 297 -38.47 -33.32 18.87
CA ASN A 297 -38.46 -32.28 17.86
C ASN A 297 -39.38 -31.14 18.29
N TYR A 298 -38.81 -29.95 18.50
CA TYR A 298 -39.56 -28.73 18.79
C TYR A 298 -39.64 -27.85 17.56
N CYS A 299 -40.82 -27.33 17.26
CA CYS A 299 -41.04 -26.42 16.15
C CYS A 299 -41.34 -25.02 16.71
N ILE A 300 -40.56 -24.03 16.29
CA ILE A 300 -40.80 -22.63 16.65
C ILE A 300 -41.76 -22.05 15.59
N GLY A 301 -42.96 -21.66 16.00
CA GLY A 301 -43.94 -20.98 15.13
C GLY A 301 -43.57 -19.52 14.90
N TRP A 302 -43.56 -19.06 13.65
CA TRP A 302 -43.03 -17.74 13.28
C TRP A 302 -44.07 -16.81 12.64
N THR A 303 -44.18 -15.59 13.16
CA THR A 303 -44.78 -14.43 12.45
C THR A 303 -43.73 -13.66 11.64
N ILE A 304 -42.43 -13.78 11.97
CA ILE A 304 -41.32 -13.02 11.36
C ILE A 304 -40.09 -13.93 11.21
N TRP A 305 -39.67 -14.24 9.99
CA TRP A 305 -38.54 -15.14 9.65
C TRP A 305 -37.21 -14.86 10.35
N ILE A 306 -37.01 -13.62 10.81
CA ILE A 306 -35.75 -13.13 11.35
C ILE A 306 -35.28 -13.88 12.61
N TRP A 307 -36.16 -14.26 13.56
CA TRP A 307 -35.63 -14.93 14.75
C TRP A 307 -35.38 -16.44 14.66
N LYS A 308 -35.78 -17.11 13.57
CA LYS A 308 -35.36 -18.51 13.34
C LYS A 308 -33.84 -18.60 13.16
N ILE A 309 -33.27 -17.57 12.52
CA ILE A 309 -31.83 -17.42 12.29
C ILE A 309 -31.12 -17.14 13.62
N TYR A 310 -31.66 -16.24 14.45
CA TYR A 310 -31.02 -15.87 15.72
C TYR A 310 -30.93 -17.00 16.75
N TYR A 311 -31.97 -17.83 16.90
CA TYR A 311 -31.88 -19.00 17.77
C TYR A 311 -30.83 -20.00 17.29
N CYS A 312 -30.73 -20.22 15.97
CA CYS A 312 -29.73 -21.13 15.40
C CYS A 312 -28.31 -20.61 15.64
N THR A 313 -28.08 -19.31 15.45
CA THR A 313 -26.78 -18.68 15.71
C THR A 313 -26.36 -18.79 17.17
N ILE A 314 -27.28 -18.55 18.12
CA ILE A 314 -26.97 -18.67 19.56
C ILE A 314 -26.65 -20.12 19.92
N ILE A 315 -27.43 -21.08 19.40
CA ILE A 315 -27.18 -22.52 19.63
C ILE A 315 -25.81 -22.92 19.09
N ILE A 316 -25.44 -22.49 17.88
CA ILE A 316 -24.13 -22.78 17.27
C ILE A 316 -23.01 -22.11 18.07
N GLN A 317 -23.20 -20.87 18.51
CA GLN A 317 -22.20 -20.12 19.27
C GLN A 317 -21.96 -20.71 20.67
N VAL A 318 -23.01 -21.25 21.31
CA VAL A 318 -22.92 -21.98 22.60
C VAL A 318 -22.38 -23.40 22.42
N LEU A 319 -22.62 -24.07 21.28
CA LEU A 319 -22.07 -25.39 20.97
C LEU A 319 -20.59 -25.36 20.55
N CYS A 320 -20.10 -24.22 20.06
CA CYS A 320 -18.70 -24.03 19.67
C CYS A 320 -17.79 -23.52 20.80
N MET A 321 -18.35 -23.10 21.95
CA MET A 321 -17.62 -22.76 23.18
C MET A 321 -17.33 -24.00 24.03
#